data_AF-A9CU51-F1
#
_entry.id   AF-A9CU51-F1
#
_cell.length_a   1.000
_cell.length_b   1.000
_cell.length_c   1.000
_cell.angle_alpha   90.00
_cell.angle_beta   90.00
_cell.angle_gamma   90.00
#
_symmetry.space_group_name_H-M   'P 1'
#
loop_
_entity.id
_entity.type
_entity.pdbx_description
1 polymer ?
#
loop_
_entity_poly.entity_id
_entity_poly.type
_entity_poly.pdbx_seq_one_letter_code
_entity_poly.pdbx_strand_id
1 'polypeptide(L)'
;MKKTSKNTLSTFSQKIRNAVTDLSVDIFGYEKMVTKNIIQNTAFISSKTKIPKARLFLKIVQKDHTIKAYLFDQSKAIQAIPTKELAYFFIDRETAELSRIQNKIAFSIKKYLNDFALKNGLNVENLAVWIHVKDEKVIIDAFDKDQFVKEISMSSLIKFFR
;
A
#
# COMPACT_ATOMS: atom_id res chain seq x y z
N MET A 1 29.48 -35.71 39.93
CA MET A 1 28.96 -34.33 39.97
C MET A 1 28.46 -33.95 38.57
N LYS A 2 27.13 -33.80 38.40
CA LYS A 2 26.51 -33.32 37.15
C LYS A 2 26.69 -31.79 37.07
N LYS A 3 27.40 -31.29 36.06
CA LYS A 3 27.37 -29.85 35.70
C LYS A 3 26.23 -29.61 34.71
N THR A 4 25.25 -28.86 35.18
CA THR A 4 24.06 -28.37 34.50
C THR A 4 24.38 -27.48 33.29
N SER A 5 23.68 -27.73 32.18
CA SER A 5 23.60 -26.84 31.03
C SER A 5 22.70 -25.63 31.33
N LYS A 6 23.27 -24.43 31.35
CA LYS A 6 22.54 -23.16 31.32
C LYS A 6 23.44 -22.12 30.64
N ASN A 7 23.27 -21.89 29.33
CA ASN A 7 23.59 -20.58 28.70
C ASN A 7 23.25 -20.43 27.20
N THR A 8 22.46 -21.32 26.59
CA THR A 8 22.13 -21.23 25.14
C THR A 8 20.76 -20.60 24.84
N LEU A 9 19.91 -20.35 25.85
CA LEU A 9 18.55 -19.80 25.65
C LEU A 9 18.48 -18.26 25.55
N SER A 10 19.48 -17.53 26.04
CA SER A 10 19.45 -16.05 26.05
C SER A 10 19.83 -15.43 24.70
N THR A 11 20.81 -15.99 23.99
CA THR A 11 21.32 -15.44 22.73
C THR A 11 20.35 -15.61 21.56
N PHE A 12 19.62 -16.73 21.50
CA PHE A 12 18.62 -16.97 20.44
C PHE A 12 17.37 -16.10 20.61
N SER A 13 16.83 -16.03 21.83
CA SER A 13 15.66 -15.19 22.14
C SER A 13 15.95 -13.70 21.89
N GLN A 14 17.18 -13.26 22.16
CA GLN A 14 17.62 -11.89 21.91
C GLN A 14 17.81 -11.60 20.42
N LYS A 15 18.32 -12.55 19.63
CA LYS A 15 18.36 -12.44 18.16
C LYS A 15 16.96 -12.35 17.54
N ILE A 16 16.00 -13.14 18.00
CA ILE A 16 14.60 -13.03 17.54
C ILE A 16 14.02 -11.67 17.93
N ARG A 17 14.20 -11.23 19.18
CA ARG A 17 13.66 -9.94 19.63
C ARG A 17 14.26 -8.77 18.83
N ASN A 18 15.56 -8.79 18.56
CA ASN A 18 16.22 -7.79 17.73
C ASN A 18 15.72 -7.85 16.28
N ALA A 19 15.66 -9.03 15.66
CA ALA A 19 15.15 -9.18 14.30
C ALA A 19 13.68 -8.74 14.16
N VAL A 20 12.84 -9.05 15.16
CA VAL A 20 11.45 -8.57 15.22
C VAL A 20 11.41 -7.06 15.40
N THR A 21 12.28 -6.48 16.23
CA THR A 21 12.37 -5.03 16.45
C THR A 21 12.83 -4.32 15.18
N ASP A 22 13.89 -4.79 14.52
CA ASP A 22 14.43 -4.22 13.29
C ASP A 22 13.39 -4.29 12.16
N LEU A 23 12.73 -5.45 11.99
CA LEU A 23 11.65 -5.62 11.04
C LEU A 23 10.48 -4.68 11.34
N SER A 24 10.13 -4.52 12.62
CA SER A 24 9.05 -3.63 13.04
C SER A 24 9.40 -2.16 12.77
N VAL A 25 10.61 -1.72 13.13
CA VAL A 25 11.12 -0.36 12.89
C VAL A 25 11.11 -0.05 11.40
N ASP A 26 11.56 -0.98 10.59
CA ASP A 26 11.56 -0.84 9.14
C ASP A 26 10.12 -0.74 8.61
N ILE A 27 9.17 -1.59 9.07
CA ILE A 27 7.75 -1.52 8.68
C ILE A 27 7.15 -0.15 9.04
N PHE A 28 7.35 0.33 10.25
CA PHE A 28 6.81 1.62 10.69
C PHE A 28 7.45 2.80 9.95
N GLY A 29 8.76 2.73 9.69
CA GLY A 29 9.46 3.74 8.88
C GLY A 29 8.91 3.81 7.47
N TYR A 30 8.72 2.65 6.84
CA TYR A 30 8.13 2.55 5.50
C TYR A 30 6.66 3.00 5.48
N GLU A 31 5.87 2.63 6.49
CA GLU A 31 4.47 3.07 6.63
C GLU A 31 4.35 4.59 6.69
N LYS A 32 5.20 5.24 7.50
CA LYS A 32 5.27 6.70 7.59
C LYS A 32 5.65 7.33 6.26
N MET A 33 6.62 6.74 5.56
CA MET A 33 7.04 7.22 4.24
C MET A 33 5.91 7.13 3.22
N VAL A 34 5.25 5.98 3.10
CA VAL A 34 4.13 5.76 2.18
C VAL A 34 2.97 6.72 2.51
N THR A 35 2.63 6.86 3.78
CA THR A 35 1.58 7.80 4.23
C THR A 35 1.90 9.24 3.80
N LYS A 36 3.14 9.69 4.04
CA LYS A 36 3.61 11.01 3.63
C LYS A 36 3.54 11.17 2.10
N ASN A 37 3.96 10.17 1.34
CA ASN A 37 3.94 10.21 -0.12
C ASN A 37 2.52 10.31 -0.68
N ILE A 38 1.56 9.56 -0.12
CA ILE A 38 0.14 9.63 -0.53
C ILE A 38 -0.42 11.03 -0.26
N ILE A 39 -0.16 11.60 0.92
CA ILE A 39 -0.62 12.95 1.28
C ILE A 39 -0.02 14.00 0.35
N GLN A 40 1.30 13.95 0.14
CA GLN A 40 2.03 14.93 -0.67
C GLN A 40 1.64 14.84 -2.15
N ASN A 41 1.49 13.64 -2.71
CA ASN A 41 1.06 13.51 -4.11
C ASN A 41 -0.41 13.90 -4.29
N THR A 42 -1.29 13.57 -3.34
CA THR A 42 -2.68 14.06 -3.36
C THR A 42 -2.71 15.60 -3.32
N ALA A 43 -1.88 16.24 -2.50
CA ALA A 43 -1.74 17.70 -2.44
C ALA A 43 -1.20 18.31 -3.75
N PHE A 44 -0.20 17.67 -4.35
CA PHE A 44 0.36 18.07 -5.63
C PHE A 44 -0.70 18.00 -6.74
N ILE A 45 -1.42 16.88 -6.84
CA ILE A 45 -2.51 16.68 -7.81
C ILE A 45 -3.60 17.72 -7.58
N SER A 46 -4.05 17.91 -6.33
CA SER A 46 -5.04 18.92 -5.94
C SER A 46 -4.65 20.32 -6.43
N SER A 47 -3.39 20.71 -6.24
CA SER A 47 -2.89 22.03 -6.66
C SER A 47 -2.87 22.19 -8.19
N LYS A 48 -2.55 21.11 -8.92
CA LYS A 48 -2.48 21.05 -10.37
C LYS A 48 -3.88 21.06 -11.01
N THR A 49 -4.82 20.29 -10.46
CA THR A 49 -6.18 20.13 -11.00
C THR A 49 -7.17 21.16 -10.48
N LYS A 50 -6.82 21.90 -9.42
CA LYS A 50 -7.72 22.79 -8.67
C LYS A 50 -8.90 22.07 -8.03
N ILE A 51 -8.77 20.76 -7.78
CA ILE A 51 -9.77 19.95 -7.08
C ILE A 51 -9.33 19.79 -5.63
N PRO A 52 -10.19 20.01 -4.62
CA PRO A 52 -9.84 19.83 -3.21
C PRO A 52 -9.32 18.43 -2.89
N LYS A 53 -8.27 18.32 -2.06
CA LYS A 53 -7.69 17.03 -1.62
C LYS A 53 -8.75 16.01 -1.16
N ALA A 54 -9.72 16.47 -0.34
CA ALA A 54 -10.78 15.64 0.23
C ALA A 54 -11.76 15.06 -0.81
N ARG A 55 -11.72 15.55 -2.05
CA ARG A 55 -12.54 15.05 -3.16
C ARG A 55 -11.76 14.12 -4.09
N LEU A 56 -10.44 14.02 -3.93
CA LEU A 56 -9.60 13.20 -4.78
C LEU A 56 -9.52 11.77 -4.23
N PHE A 57 -9.79 10.82 -5.10
CA PHE A 57 -9.67 9.40 -4.79
C PHE A 57 -8.80 8.71 -5.84
N LEU A 58 -7.86 7.89 -5.38
CA LEU A 58 -7.11 6.97 -6.23
C LEU A 58 -7.78 5.61 -6.18
N LYS A 59 -8.37 5.18 -7.31
CA LYS A 59 -8.96 3.86 -7.49
C LYS A 59 -7.94 2.94 -8.15
N ILE A 60 -7.67 1.79 -7.53
CA ILE A 60 -6.79 0.74 -8.03
C ILE A 60 -7.61 -0.53 -8.23
N VAL A 61 -7.50 -1.13 -9.41
CA VAL A 61 -8.18 -2.39 -9.77
C VAL A 61 -7.21 -3.33 -10.48
N GLN A 62 -7.47 -4.63 -10.39
CA GLN A 62 -6.88 -5.61 -11.29
C GLN A 62 -7.91 -5.95 -12.38
N LYS A 63 -7.52 -5.80 -13.64
CA LYS A 63 -8.31 -6.20 -14.81
C LYS A 63 -7.43 -6.91 -15.81
N ASP A 64 -7.85 -8.07 -16.30
CA ASP A 64 -7.11 -8.86 -17.28
C ASP A 64 -5.66 -9.10 -16.81
N HIS A 65 -5.51 -9.49 -15.54
CA HIS A 65 -4.23 -9.71 -14.87
C HIS A 65 -3.29 -8.48 -14.81
N THR A 66 -3.78 -7.29 -15.11
CA THR A 66 -3.02 -6.04 -15.14
C THR A 66 -3.56 -5.04 -14.11
N ILE A 67 -2.67 -4.31 -13.44
CA ILE A 67 -3.06 -3.24 -12.54
C ILE A 67 -3.44 -2.00 -13.34
N LYS A 68 -4.64 -1.49 -13.08
CA LYS A 68 -5.12 -0.21 -13.62
C LYS A 68 -5.40 0.72 -12.45
N ALA A 69 -4.99 1.97 -12.59
CA ALA A 69 -5.21 3.00 -11.59
C ALA A 69 -5.86 4.22 -12.24
N TYR A 70 -6.75 4.86 -11.48
CA TYR A 70 -7.53 6.00 -11.95
C TYR A 70 -7.68 7.02 -10.83
N LEU A 71 -7.64 8.29 -11.18
CA LEU A 71 -7.98 9.38 -10.29
C LEU A 71 -9.45 9.74 -10.47
N PHE A 72 -10.15 9.92 -9.37
CA PHE A 72 -11.54 10.32 -9.30
C PHE A 72 -11.69 11.64 -8.55
N ASP A 73 -12.66 12.45 -8.98
CA ASP A 73 -13.28 13.51 -8.21
C ASP A 73 -14.59 12.95 -7.67
N GLN A 74 -14.57 12.47 -6.43
CA GLN A 74 -15.68 11.73 -5.82
C GLN A 74 -16.09 10.53 -6.71
N SER A 75 -17.24 10.60 -7.38
CA SER A 75 -17.77 9.53 -8.23
C SER A 75 -17.34 9.62 -9.69
N LYS A 76 -16.68 10.71 -10.11
CA LYS A 76 -16.32 10.94 -11.51
C LYS A 76 -14.85 10.64 -11.78
N ALA A 77 -14.57 9.71 -12.69
CA ALA A 77 -13.21 9.47 -13.18
C ALA A 77 -12.68 10.70 -13.92
N ILE A 78 -11.47 11.15 -13.57
CA ILE A 78 -10.81 12.32 -14.15
C ILE A 78 -9.71 11.88 -15.13
N GLN A 79 -8.86 10.95 -14.70
CA GLN A 79 -7.70 10.52 -15.48
C GLN A 79 -7.28 9.09 -15.11
N ALA A 80 -6.72 8.37 -16.08
CA ALA A 80 -5.94 7.17 -15.79
C ALA A 80 -4.59 7.58 -15.17
N ILE A 81 -4.09 6.81 -14.22
CA ILE A 81 -2.79 7.00 -13.58
C ILE A 81 -1.83 5.93 -14.14
N PRO A 82 -0.81 6.32 -14.92
CA PRO A 82 0.22 5.39 -15.38
C PRO A 82 0.93 4.72 -14.21
N THR A 83 1.42 3.49 -14.40
CA THR A 83 2.16 2.74 -13.37
C THR A 83 3.33 3.53 -12.78
N LYS A 84 4.02 4.32 -13.59
CA LYS A 84 5.08 5.24 -13.16
C LYS A 84 4.58 6.24 -12.11
N GLU A 85 3.44 6.89 -12.38
CA GLU A 85 2.85 7.88 -11.46
C GLU A 85 2.25 7.20 -10.23
N LEU A 86 1.68 6.00 -10.40
CA LEU A 86 1.20 5.17 -9.29
C LEU A 86 2.33 4.85 -8.30
N ALA A 87 3.55 4.60 -8.79
CA ALA A 87 4.70 4.30 -7.94
C ALA A 87 5.04 5.45 -6.98
N TYR A 88 4.80 6.71 -7.36
CA TYR A 88 5.07 7.87 -6.48
C TYR A 88 4.28 7.81 -5.17
N PHE A 89 3.14 7.11 -5.12
CA PHE A 89 2.35 6.94 -3.89
C PHE A 89 3.03 5.99 -2.89
N PHE A 90 3.92 5.10 -3.33
CA PHE A 90 4.45 4.00 -2.50
C PHE A 90 5.96 4.05 -2.29
N ILE A 91 6.68 4.85 -3.08
CA ILE A 91 8.14 5.01 -2.96
C ILE A 91 8.56 6.43 -3.31
N ASP A 92 9.79 6.82 -2.99
CA ASP A 92 10.33 8.14 -3.33
C ASP A 92 10.42 8.33 -4.86
N ARG A 93 10.41 9.60 -5.29
CA ARG A 93 10.32 9.94 -6.71
C ARG A 93 11.50 9.42 -7.52
N GLU A 94 12.72 9.54 -7.01
CA GLU A 94 13.93 9.10 -7.70
C GLU A 94 13.90 7.59 -7.95
N THR A 95 13.52 6.82 -6.94
CA THR A 95 13.42 5.36 -7.05
C THR A 95 12.24 4.94 -7.93
N ALA A 96 11.13 5.69 -7.93
CA ALA A 96 9.97 5.44 -8.78
C ALA A 96 10.27 5.63 -10.28
N GLU A 97 11.30 6.40 -10.66
CA GLU A 97 11.73 6.54 -12.06
C GLU A 97 12.31 5.24 -12.63
N LEU A 98 12.79 4.33 -11.78
CA LEU A 98 13.37 3.06 -12.20
C LEU A 98 12.29 2.09 -12.67
N SER A 99 12.30 1.71 -13.95
CA SER A 99 11.32 0.77 -14.54
C SER A 99 11.20 -0.55 -13.75
N ARG A 100 12.31 -1.09 -13.23
CA ARG A 100 12.28 -2.30 -12.39
C ARG A 100 11.41 -2.13 -11.14
N ILE A 101 11.41 -0.93 -10.56
CA ILE A 101 10.66 -0.60 -9.34
C ILE A 101 9.18 -0.44 -9.68
N GLN A 102 8.86 0.23 -10.78
CA GLN A 102 7.48 0.36 -11.27
C GLN A 102 6.84 -1.02 -11.46
N ASN A 103 7.57 -1.95 -12.10
CA ASN A 103 7.14 -3.33 -12.29
C ASN A 103 6.97 -4.08 -10.96
N LYS A 104 7.92 -3.91 -10.02
CA LYS A 104 7.82 -4.50 -8.67
C LYS A 104 6.57 -4.00 -7.95
N ILE A 105 6.30 -2.69 -7.96
CA ILE A 105 5.10 -2.10 -7.34
C ILE A 105 3.83 -2.67 -7.97
N ALA A 106 3.73 -2.69 -9.30
CA ALA A 106 2.56 -3.25 -9.97
C ALA A 106 2.34 -4.73 -9.61
N PHE A 107 3.41 -5.53 -9.59
CA PHE A 107 3.37 -6.93 -9.19
C PHE A 107 2.96 -7.11 -7.73
N SER A 108 3.50 -6.28 -6.83
CA SER A 108 3.17 -6.29 -5.40
C SER A 108 1.70 -5.94 -5.15
N ILE A 109 1.16 -4.92 -5.83
CA ILE A 109 -0.27 -4.57 -5.78
C ILE A 109 -1.10 -5.76 -6.29
N LYS A 110 -0.73 -6.33 -7.44
CA LYS A 110 -1.41 -7.50 -8.01
C LYS A 110 -1.45 -8.65 -7.01
N LYS A 111 -0.32 -9.01 -6.43
CA LYS A 111 -0.23 -10.08 -5.42
C LYS A 111 -1.12 -9.77 -4.22
N TYR A 112 -1.07 -8.53 -3.70
CA TYR A 112 -1.93 -8.09 -2.61
C TYR A 112 -3.42 -8.28 -2.93
N LEU A 113 -3.87 -7.79 -4.09
CA LEU A 113 -5.29 -7.87 -4.48
C LEU A 113 -5.76 -9.31 -4.65
N ASN A 114 -4.95 -10.19 -5.24
CA ASN A 114 -5.30 -11.62 -5.35
C ASN A 114 -5.39 -12.29 -3.97
N ASP A 115 -4.40 -12.06 -3.10
CA ASP A 115 -4.40 -12.63 -1.74
C ASP A 115 -5.56 -12.09 -0.90
N PHE A 116 -5.88 -10.80 -1.04
CA PHE A 116 -7.02 -10.17 -0.40
C PHE A 116 -8.33 -10.78 -0.92
N ALA A 117 -8.51 -10.87 -2.23
CA ALA A 117 -9.72 -11.45 -2.82
C ALA A 117 -9.93 -12.89 -2.34
N LEU A 118 -8.88 -13.72 -2.39
CA LEU A 118 -8.92 -15.11 -1.92
C LEU A 118 -9.31 -15.22 -0.44
N LYS A 119 -8.70 -14.40 0.43
CA LYS A 119 -8.99 -14.40 1.87
C LYS A 119 -10.42 -13.99 2.23
N ASN A 120 -11.07 -13.19 1.39
CA ASN A 120 -12.43 -12.70 1.63
C ASN A 120 -13.46 -13.39 0.72
N GLY A 121 -13.08 -14.42 -0.05
CA GLY A 121 -13.99 -15.14 -0.95
C GLY A 121 -14.52 -14.29 -2.12
N LEU A 122 -13.75 -13.28 -2.55
CA LEU A 122 -14.13 -12.34 -3.60
C LEU A 122 -13.51 -12.72 -4.94
N ASN A 123 -14.10 -12.20 -6.03
CA ASN A 123 -13.44 -12.22 -7.33
C ASN A 123 -12.55 -10.99 -7.47
N VAL A 124 -11.24 -11.20 -7.69
CA VAL A 124 -10.25 -10.12 -7.84
C VAL A 124 -10.60 -9.13 -8.95
N GLU A 125 -11.28 -9.58 -10.01
CA GLU A 125 -11.71 -8.71 -11.11
C GLU A 125 -12.80 -7.71 -10.69
N ASN A 126 -13.56 -8.00 -9.64
CA ASN A 126 -14.60 -7.10 -9.12
C ASN A 126 -14.10 -6.20 -7.98
N LEU A 127 -12.89 -6.49 -7.46
CA LEU A 127 -12.28 -5.78 -6.36
C LEU A 127 -11.74 -4.42 -6.80
N ALA A 128 -12.08 -3.38 -6.04
CA ALA A 128 -11.48 -2.06 -6.15
C ALA A 128 -10.94 -1.61 -4.79
N VAL A 129 -9.73 -1.06 -4.81
CA VAL A 129 -9.14 -0.38 -3.66
C VAL A 129 -9.18 1.12 -3.91
N TRP A 130 -9.78 1.85 -2.98
CA TRP A 130 -9.90 3.30 -3.00
C TRP A 130 -8.99 3.91 -1.94
N ILE A 131 -8.07 4.77 -2.36
CA ILE A 131 -7.17 5.49 -1.46
C ILE A 131 -7.55 6.97 -1.49
N HIS A 132 -7.78 7.58 -0.34
CA HIS A 132 -8.10 9.00 -0.24
C HIS A 132 -7.50 9.64 1.02
N VAL A 133 -7.45 10.98 1.01
CA VAL A 133 -6.88 11.76 2.11
C VAL A 133 -7.93 12.69 2.68
N LYS A 134 -8.23 12.53 3.97
CA LYS A 134 -9.14 13.39 4.72
C LYS A 134 -8.48 13.81 6.03
N ASP A 135 -8.45 15.11 6.31
CA ASP A 135 -7.86 15.67 7.54
C ASP A 135 -6.43 15.15 7.82
N GLU A 136 -5.60 15.11 6.76
CA GLU A 136 -4.22 14.57 6.77
C GLU A 136 -4.10 13.09 7.16
N LYS A 137 -5.20 12.34 7.12
CA LYS A 137 -5.22 10.89 7.29
C LYS A 137 -5.47 10.20 5.96
N VAL A 138 -4.70 9.14 5.71
CA VAL A 138 -4.91 8.27 4.55
C VAL A 138 -5.92 7.20 4.95
N ILE A 139 -6.96 7.06 4.13
CA ILE A 139 -7.99 6.03 4.28
C ILE A 139 -7.92 5.15 3.03
N ILE A 140 -7.97 3.83 3.24
CA ILE A 140 -7.87 2.83 2.19
C ILE A 140 -9.05 1.89 2.33
N ASP A 141 -9.93 1.86 1.35
CA ASP A 141 -11.16 1.07 1.40
C ASP A 141 -11.21 0.05 0.28
N ALA A 142 -11.65 -1.17 0.60
CA ALA A 142 -11.92 -2.22 -0.37
C ALA A 142 -13.40 -2.26 -0.72
N PHE A 143 -13.69 -2.43 -2.01
CA PHE A 143 -15.05 -2.57 -2.55
C PHE A 143 -15.13 -3.77 -3.48
N ASP A 144 -16.26 -4.49 -3.46
CA ASP A 144 -16.63 -5.53 -4.44
C ASP A 144 -17.91 -5.09 -5.14
N LYS A 145 -17.87 -4.92 -6.48
CA LYS A 145 -19.03 -4.43 -7.27
C LYS A 145 -19.70 -3.19 -6.64
N ASP A 146 -18.88 -2.22 -6.24
CA ASP A 146 -19.28 -0.96 -5.60
C ASP A 146 -19.89 -1.11 -4.18
N GLN A 147 -19.90 -2.31 -3.61
CA GLN A 147 -20.24 -2.52 -2.20
C GLN A 147 -19.00 -2.46 -1.33
N PHE A 148 -19.06 -1.69 -0.24
CA PHE A 148 -17.97 -1.63 0.73
C PHE A 148 -17.75 -2.99 1.37
N VAL A 149 -16.50 -3.44 1.38
CA VAL A 149 -16.08 -4.69 2.02
C VAL A 149 -15.49 -4.40 3.39
N LYS A 150 -14.40 -3.62 3.43
CA LYS A 150 -13.72 -3.18 4.66
C LYS A 150 -12.68 -2.12 4.39
N GLU A 151 -12.31 -1.40 5.45
CA GLU A 151 -11.10 -0.58 5.48
C GLU A 151 -9.85 -1.49 5.54
N ILE A 152 -8.82 -1.13 4.79
CA ILE A 152 -7.52 -1.77 4.71
C ILE A 152 -6.53 -0.94 5.53
N SER A 153 -5.81 -1.58 6.46
CA SER A 153 -4.70 -0.90 7.13
C SER A 153 -3.54 -0.65 6.16
N MET A 154 -2.87 0.50 6.30
CA MET A 154 -1.66 0.81 5.54
C MET A 154 -0.61 -0.30 5.68
N SER A 155 -0.39 -0.77 6.91
CA SER A 155 0.49 -1.91 7.23
C SER A 155 0.18 -3.18 6.42
N SER A 156 -1.11 -3.47 6.17
CA SER A 156 -1.50 -4.63 5.36
C SER A 156 -1.20 -4.44 3.89
N LEU A 157 -1.39 -3.23 3.36
CA LEU A 157 -1.11 -2.91 1.95
C LEU A 157 0.40 -2.96 1.70
N ILE A 158 1.18 -2.32 2.57
CA ILE A 158 2.61 -2.11 2.35
C ILE A 158 3.48 -3.35 2.56
N LYS A 159 2.97 -4.35 3.27
CA LYS A 159 3.66 -5.63 3.49
C LYS A 159 4.09 -6.32 2.19
N PHE A 160 3.41 -6.02 1.10
CA PHE A 160 3.65 -6.63 -0.21
C PHE A 160 4.70 -5.90 -1.06
N PHE A 161 5.10 -4.68 -0.68
CA PHE A 161 6.11 -3.90 -1.41
C PHE A 161 7.56 -4.25 -1.01
N ARG A 162 7.73 -5.00 0.07
CA ARG A 162 9.02 -5.49 0.56
C ARG A 162 9.50 -6.69 -0.25
#